data_AF-H2ERV6-F1
#
_entry.id   AF-H2ERV6-F1
#
_cell.length_a   1.000
_cell.length_b   1.000
_cell.length_c   1.000
_cell.angle_alpha   90.00
_cell.angle_beta   90.00
_cell.angle_gamma   90.00
#
_symmetry.space_group_name_H-M   'P 1'
#
loop_
_entity.id
_entity.type
_entity.pdbx_description
1 polymer ?
#
loop_
_entity_poly.entity_id
_entity_poly.type
_entity_poly.pdbx_seq_one_letter_code
_entity_poly.pdbx_strand_id
1 'polypeptide(L)'
;MKIIFVDAENVGLHSIQEINARITDKVFVYSNNEQIKILCNDLLFIVMAGYPIGKNQADFYLIAHLSKIISQVRHDEKRNSH
;
A
#
# COMPACT_ATOMS: atom_id res chain seq x y z
N MET A 1 9.89 5.91 -11.02
CA MET A 1 8.75 5.26 -10.37
C MET A 1 8.96 5.32 -8.87
N LYS A 2 7.99 5.85 -8.12
CA LYS A 2 7.95 5.81 -6.64
C LYS A 2 7.01 4.69 -6.19
N ILE A 3 7.27 4.15 -5.01
CA ILE A 3 6.34 3.27 -4.29
C ILE A 3 5.89 4.04 -3.06
N ILE A 4 4.58 4.20 -2.89
CA ILE A 4 3.95 4.99 -1.83
C ILE A 4 3.09 4.03 -1.00
N PHE A 5 3.25 4.05 0.31
CA PHE A 5 2.46 3.28 1.25
C PHE A 5 1.63 4.23 2.10
N VAL A 6 0.32 3.98 2.22
CA VAL A 6 -0.63 4.87 2.88
C VAL A 6 -1.45 4.08 3.88
N ASP A 7 -1.25 4.36 5.17
CA ASP A 7 -2.16 3.88 6.21
C ASP A 7 -3.41 4.76 6.25
N ALA A 8 -4.44 4.34 5.54
CA ALA A 8 -5.67 5.11 5.41
C ALA A 8 -6.59 5.01 6.64
N GLU A 9 -6.34 4.06 7.55
CA GLU A 9 -7.03 4.02 8.83
C GLU A 9 -6.58 5.17 9.74
N ASN A 10 -5.32 5.60 9.61
CA ASN A 10 -4.75 6.69 10.38
C ASN A 10 -4.88 8.07 9.71
N VAL A 11 -4.75 8.17 8.38
CA VAL A 11 -4.81 9.48 7.67
C VAL A 11 -6.21 9.86 7.20
N GLY A 12 -7.12 8.88 7.03
CA GLY A 12 -8.49 9.13 6.58
C GLY A 12 -8.63 9.48 5.09
N LEU A 13 -9.88 9.69 4.67
CA LEU A 13 -10.27 9.80 3.25
C LEU A 13 -9.67 11.02 2.53
N HIS A 14 -9.68 12.19 3.18
CA HIS A 14 -9.26 13.46 2.55
C HIS A 14 -7.80 13.41 2.11
N SER A 15 -6.92 12.88 2.96
CA SER A 15 -5.49 12.78 2.66
C SER A 15 -5.18 11.86 1.48
N ILE A 16 -6.06 10.91 1.15
CA ILE A 16 -5.91 10.02 -0.02
C ILE A 16 -6.19 10.79 -1.32
N GLN A 17 -7.17 11.69 -1.31
CA GLN A 17 -7.54 12.50 -2.48
C GLN A 17 -6.45 13.52 -2.85
N GLU A 18 -5.67 13.96 -1.86
CA GLU A 18 -4.58 14.92 -2.06
C GLU A 18 -3.28 14.28 -2.57
N ILE A 19 -3.23 12.95 -2.70
CA ILE A 19 -2.04 12.24 -3.18
C ILE A 19 -1.83 12.55 -4.67
N ASN A 20 -0.86 13.42 -4.93
CA ASN A 20 -0.39 13.70 -6.28
C ASN A 20 0.62 12.63 -6.73
N ALA A 21 0.11 11.49 -7.20
CA ALA A 21 0.89 10.39 -7.77
C ALA A 21 0.83 10.41 -9.30
N ARG A 22 1.94 10.06 -9.96
CA ARG A 22 1.92 9.82 -11.41
C ARG A 22 1.33 8.44 -11.68
N ILE A 23 0.80 8.22 -12.88
CA ILE A 23 0.27 6.92 -13.31
C ILE A 23 1.28 5.76 -13.24
N THR A 24 2.58 6.08 -13.26
CA THR A 24 3.67 5.10 -13.14
C THR A 24 4.09 4.83 -11.70
N ASP A 25 3.61 5.61 -10.74
CA ASP A 25 3.90 5.40 -9.32
C ASP A 25 2.93 4.33 -8.77
N LYS A 26 3.43 3.48 -7.87
CA LYS A 26 2.61 2.44 -7.23
C LYS A 26 2.17 2.94 -5.86
N VAL A 27 0.88 3.15 -5.68
CA VAL A 27 0.28 3.60 -4.42
C VAL A 27 -0.44 2.41 -3.78
N PHE A 28 0.03 1.98 -2.61
CA PHE A 28 -0.60 0.95 -1.79
C PHE A 28 -1.33 1.60 -0.62
N VAL A 29 -2.64 1.41 -0.54
CA VAL A 29 -3.50 2.00 0.48
C VAL A 29 -4.05 0.91 1.39
N TYR A 30 -3.74 0.98 2.68
CA TYR A 30 -4.15 -0.01 3.68
C TYR A 30 -5.45 0.44 4.34
N SER A 31 -6.54 -0.26 4.04
CA SER A 31 -7.84 0.01 4.66
C SER A 31 -8.81 -1.15 4.50
N ASN A 32 -9.58 -1.43 5.54
CA ASN A 32 -10.79 -2.25 5.44
C ASN A 32 -12.06 -1.44 5.14
N ASN A 33 -12.00 -0.11 5.09
CA ASN A 33 -13.15 0.76 4.87
C ASN A 33 -13.61 0.73 3.39
N GLU A 34 -14.90 0.47 3.16
CA GLU A 34 -15.48 0.37 1.80
C GLU A 34 -15.43 1.68 1.00
N GLN A 35 -15.63 2.84 1.64
CA GLN A 35 -15.55 4.12 0.94
C GLN A 35 -14.13 4.39 0.43
N ILE A 36 -13.11 4.04 1.22
CA ILE A 36 -11.72 4.13 0.80
C ILE A 36 -11.43 3.17 -0.36
N LYS A 37 -11.99 1.95 -0.33
CA LYS A 37 -11.83 0.99 -1.43
C LYS A 37 -12.39 1.52 -2.75
N ILE A 38 -13.59 2.11 -2.72
CA ILE A 38 -14.23 2.71 -3.88
C ILE A 38 -13.38 3.88 -4.40
N LEU A 39 -12.98 4.80 -3.53
CA LEU A 39 -12.13 5.94 -3.93
C LEU A 39 -10.81 5.49 -4.57
N CYS A 40 -10.16 4.48 -3.99
CA CYS A 40 -8.91 3.96 -4.54
C CYS A 40 -9.10 3.31 -5.91
N ASN A 41 -10.27 2.73 -6.19
CA ASN A 41 -10.59 2.22 -7.53
C ASN A 41 -10.58 3.35 -8.57
N ASP A 42 -11.25 4.47 -8.25
CA ASP A 42 -11.31 5.65 -9.12
C ASP A 42 -9.91 6.28 -9.35
N LEU A 43 -9.06 6.26 -8.32
CA LEU A 43 -7.69 6.79 -8.37
C LEU A 43 -6.64 5.79 -8.91
N LEU A 44 -7.04 4.57 -9.28
CA LEU A 44 -6.15 3.47 -9.69
C LEU A 44 -5.09 3.11 -8.63
N PHE A 45 -5.40 3.31 -7.36
CA PHE A 45 -4.56 2.92 -6.23
C PHE A 45 -4.82 1.47 -5.83
N ILE A 46 -3.79 0.79 -5.34
CA ILE A 46 -3.85 -0.62 -4.96
C ILE A 46 -4.29 -0.71 -3.50
N VAL A 47 -5.48 -1.27 -3.27
CA VAL A 47 -5.98 -1.43 -1.91
C VAL A 47 -5.47 -2.72 -1.28
N MET A 48 -4.89 -2.58 -0.10
CA MET A 48 -4.49 -3.67 0.77
C MET A 48 -5.54 -3.81 1.88
N ALA A 49 -6.37 -4.85 1.80
CA ALA A 49 -7.50 -5.09 2.70
C ALA A 49 -7.60 -6.57 3.10
N GLY A 50 -8.55 -6.90 3.98
CA GLY A 50 -8.83 -8.27 4.42
C GLY A 50 -7.98 -8.74 5.60
N TYR A 51 -7.23 -7.84 6.24
CA TYR A 51 -6.59 -8.12 7.52
C TYR A 51 -7.62 -8.09 8.67
N PRO A 52 -7.36 -8.78 9.80
CA PRO A 52 -8.25 -8.78 10.96
C PRO A 52 -8.56 -7.38 11.48
N ILE A 53 -9.72 -7.20 12.11
CA ILE A 53 -10.08 -5.93 12.76
C ILE A 53 -9.41 -5.88 14.14
N GLY A 54 -8.71 -4.79 14.42
CA GLY A 54 -8.05 -4.59 15.71
C GLY A 54 -7.08 -3.42 15.66
N LYS A 55 -6.53 -3.06 16.82
CA LYS A 55 -5.52 -2.01 16.88
C LYS A 55 -4.28 -2.40 16.08
N ASN A 56 -3.75 -1.45 15.32
CA ASN A 56 -2.50 -1.52 14.56
C ASN A 56 -2.46 -2.62 13.48
N GLN A 57 -3.61 -3.16 13.06
CA GLN A 57 -3.64 -4.22 12.06
C GLN A 57 -3.18 -3.72 10.68
N ALA A 58 -3.54 -2.49 10.31
CA ALA A 58 -3.02 -1.83 9.13
C ALA A 58 -1.49 -1.69 9.17
N ASP A 59 -0.92 -1.25 10.31
CA ASP A 59 0.54 -1.13 10.50
C ASP A 59 1.26 -2.49 10.33
N PHE A 60 0.76 -3.54 10.99
CA PHE A 60 1.35 -4.87 10.88
C PHE A 60 1.30 -5.40 9.45
N TYR A 61 0.18 -5.17 8.76
CA TYR A 61 0.02 -5.58 7.38
C TYR A 61 0.96 -4.82 6.44
N LEU A 62 1.12 -3.51 6.66
CA LEU A 62 2.08 -2.66 5.95
C LEU A 62 3.51 -3.15 6.15
N ILE A 63 3.93 -3.40 7.39
CA ILE A 63 5.28 -3.90 7.72
C ILE A 63 5.54 -5.26 7.07
N ALA A 64 4.56 -6.18 7.14
CA ALA A 64 4.68 -7.51 6.53
C ALA A 64 4.80 -7.42 5.01
N HIS A 65 3.99 -6.58 4.36
CA HIS A 65 4.04 -6.37 2.92
C HIS A 65 5.35 -5.72 2.47
N LEU A 66 5.81 -4.69 3.19
CA LEU A 66 7.11 -4.06 2.93
C LEU A 66 8.26 -5.07 3.06
N SER A 67 8.24 -5.88 4.12
CA SER A 67 9.24 -6.93 4.34
C SER A 67 9.27 -7.95 3.20
N LYS A 68 8.10 -8.34 2.68
CA LYS A 68 7.99 -9.22 1.52
C LYS A 68 8.60 -8.59 0.26
N ILE A 69 8.29 -7.32 -0.03
CA ILE A 69 8.84 -6.60 -1.18
C ILE A 69 10.37 -6.54 -1.09
N ILE A 70 10.92 -6.15 0.06
CA ILE A 70 12.37 -6.05 0.27
C ILE A 70 13.04 -7.42 0.09
N SER A 71 12.44 -8.49 0.62
CA SER A 71 12.95 -9.85 0.45
C SER A 71 13.03 -10.26 -1.02
N GLN A 72 11.97 -9.99 -1.79
CA GLN A 72 11.92 -10.31 -3.22
C GLN A 72 12.97 -9.55 -4.03
N VAL A 73 13.16 -8.25 -3.75
CA VAL A 73 14.21 -7.44 -4.41
C VAL A 73 15.60 -8.04 -4.17
N ARG A 74 15.92 -8.46 -2.92
CA ARG A 74 17.21 -9.09 -2.60
C ARG A 74 17.44 -10.40 -3.34
N HIS A 75 16.39 -11.17 -3.63
CA HIS A 75 16.51 -12.42 -4.38
C HIS A 75 16.75 -12.16 -5.89
N ASP A 76 16.12 -11.14 -6.46
CA ASP A 76 16.32 -10.77 -7.87
C ASP A 76 17.73 -10.20 -8.12
N GLU A 77 18.29 -9.43 -7.18
CA GLU A 77 19.69 -8.98 -7.27
C GLU A 77 20.67 -10.16 -7.30
N LYS A 78 20.47 -11.18 -6.46
CA LYS A 78 21.33 -12.38 -6.46
C LYS A 78 21.20 -13.22 -7.73
N ARG A 79 20.01 -13.28 -8.34
CA ARG A 79 19.77 -14.06 -9.56
C ARG A 79 20.37 -13.40 -10.81
N ASN A 80 20.42 -12.08 -10.87
CA ASN A 80 20.96 -11.33 -12.01
C ASN A 80 22.48 -11.04 -11.91
N SER A 81 23.15 -11.53 -10.86
CA SER A 81 24.59 -11.36 -10.62
C SER A 81 25.44 -12.57 -11.07
N HIS A 82 24.87 -13.49 -11.85
CA HIS A 82 25.53 -14.64 -12.50
C HIS A 82 25.22 -14.62 -13.99
#